data_AF-A0A292Z4A3-F1
#
_entry.id   AF-A0A292Z4A3-F1
#
_cell.length_a   1.000
_cell.length_b   1.000
_cell.length_c   1.000
_cell.angle_alpha   90.00
_cell.angle_beta   90.00
_cell.angle_gamma   90.00
#
_symmetry.space_group_name_H-M   'P 1'
#
loop_
_entity.id
_entity.type
_entity.pdbx_description
1 polymer ?
#
loop_
_entity_poly.entity_id
_entity_poly.type
_entity_poly.pdbx_seq_one_letter_code
_entity_poly.pdbx_strand_id
1 'polypeptide(L)'
;MSTQDRAAPRDWLDGYLARLDDVAARAEQASTEMAAVTGTARSRDGAVTVTVEPSGALLDVVFSPVASSITSERLAEQLLGAAAAARREAAAKAVEAAERLFGGDSATMDVLRASLTGPAQ
;
A
#
# COMPACT_ATOMS: atom_id res chain seq x y z
N MET A 1 -52.54 -7.28 24.01
CA MET A 1 -51.12 -7.25 24.42
C MET A 1 -50.31 -7.76 23.24
N SER A 2 -49.89 -6.83 22.37
CA SER A 2 -49.40 -7.11 21.02
C SER A 2 -48.00 -7.73 21.05
N THR A 3 -47.86 -8.92 20.48
CA THR A 3 -46.61 -9.67 20.30
C THR A 3 -45.75 -9.17 19.13
N GLN A 4 -46.18 -8.11 18.43
CA GLN A 4 -45.56 -7.63 17.20
C GLN A 4 -44.31 -6.74 17.40
N ASP A 5 -44.08 -6.23 18.62
CA ASP A 5 -42.99 -5.28 18.91
C ASP A 5 -41.66 -5.96 19.32
N ARG A 6 -41.65 -7.30 19.46
CA ARG A 6 -40.48 -8.05 19.98
C ARG A 6 -39.57 -8.66 18.90
N ALA A 7 -40.02 -8.69 17.64
CA ALA A 7 -39.28 -9.22 16.49
C ALA A 7 -38.47 -8.13 15.77
N ALA A 8 -39.06 -6.95 15.55
CA ALA A 8 -38.41 -5.81 14.91
C ALA A 8 -37.06 -5.35 15.54
N PRO A 9 -36.86 -5.40 16.88
CA PRO A 9 -35.58 -5.05 17.49
C PRO A 9 -34.45 -6.03 17.16
N ARG A 10 -34.78 -7.31 16.92
CA ARG A 10 -33.80 -8.35 16.58
C ARG A 10 -33.44 -8.29 15.11
N ASP A 11 -34.43 -8.17 14.23
CA ASP A 11 -34.21 -8.10 12.78
C ASP A 11 -33.35 -6.89 12.37
N TRP A 12 -33.54 -5.75 13.04
CA TRP A 12 -32.67 -4.58 12.83
C TRP A 12 -31.24 -4.81 13.33
N LEU A 13 -31.08 -5.50 14.47
CA LEU A 13 -29.77 -5.80 15.03
C LEU A 13 -29.00 -6.79 14.14
N ASP A 14 -29.67 -7.82 13.63
CA ASP A 14 -29.10 -8.79 12.70
C ASP A 14 -28.69 -8.12 11.38
N GLY A 15 -29.51 -7.21 10.86
CA GLY A 15 -29.17 -6.39 9.69
C GLY A 15 -28.00 -5.43 9.94
N TYR A 16 -27.88 -4.88 11.15
CA TYR A 16 -26.76 -4.03 11.55
C TYR A 16 -25.46 -4.83 11.69
N LEU A 17 -25.50 -5.99 12.35
CA LEU A 17 -24.35 -6.89 12.48
C LEU A 17 -23.87 -7.39 11.11
N ALA A 18 -24.78 -7.79 10.22
CA ALA A 18 -24.41 -8.19 8.86
C ALA A 18 -23.72 -7.07 8.06
N ARG A 19 -24.14 -5.81 8.27
CA ARG A 19 -23.50 -4.66 7.64
C ARG A 19 -22.12 -4.36 8.25
N LEU A 20 -21.95 -4.54 9.55
CA LEU A 20 -20.64 -4.40 10.20
C LEU A 20 -19.65 -5.47 9.73
N ASP A 21 -20.11 -6.72 9.61
CA ASP A 21 -19.28 -7.83 9.11
C ASP A 21 -18.85 -7.59 7.65
N ASP A 22 -19.76 -7.11 6.79
CA ASP A 22 -19.43 -6.73 5.40
C ASP A 22 -18.39 -5.59 5.34
N VAL A 23 -18.53 -4.57 6.20
CA VAL A 23 -17.53 -3.48 6.28
C VAL A 23 -16.19 -3.99 6.80
N ALA A 24 -16.18 -4.86 7.82
CA ALA A 24 -14.97 -5.43 8.37
C ALA A 24 -14.23 -6.31 7.34
N ALA A 25 -14.95 -7.18 6.62
CA ALA A 25 -14.39 -8.02 5.57
C ALA A 25 -13.79 -7.20 4.43
N ARG A 26 -14.48 -6.12 4.00
CA ARG A 26 -13.95 -5.20 2.99
C ARG A 26 -12.71 -4.45 3.46
N ALA A 27 -12.67 -4.06 4.73
CA ALA A 27 -11.50 -3.40 5.31
C ALA A 27 -10.29 -4.34 5.39
N GLU A 28 -10.50 -5.61 5.74
CA GLU A 28 -9.43 -6.62 5.81
C GLU A 28 -8.87 -6.96 4.42
N GLN A 29 -9.75 -7.11 3.43
CA GLN A 29 -9.35 -7.32 2.04
C GLN A 29 -8.58 -6.10 1.51
N ALA A 30 -9.08 -4.88 1.74
CA ALA A 30 -8.37 -3.65 1.40
C ALA A 30 -7.00 -3.56 2.07
N SER A 31 -6.90 -3.89 3.37
CA SER A 31 -5.62 -3.91 4.09
C SER A 31 -4.64 -4.93 3.51
N THR A 32 -5.13 -6.10 3.10
CA THR A 32 -4.29 -7.15 2.51
C THR A 32 -3.79 -6.75 1.12
N GLU A 33 -4.67 -6.20 0.29
CA GLU A 33 -4.32 -5.69 -1.03
C GLU A 33 -3.34 -4.51 -0.93
N MET A 34 -3.50 -3.63 0.06
CA MET A 34 -2.57 -2.52 0.33
C MET A 34 -1.23 -3.02 0.88
N ALA A 35 -1.21 -4.03 1.76
CA ALA A 35 0.02 -4.65 2.27
C ALA A 35 0.80 -5.40 1.17
N ALA A 36 0.10 -5.89 0.15
CA ALA A 36 0.71 -6.50 -1.03
C ALA A 36 1.27 -5.48 -2.04
N VAL A 37 1.03 -4.18 -1.86
CA VAL A 37 1.57 -3.15 -2.77
C VAL A 37 3.07 -3.03 -2.56
N THR A 38 3.85 -3.48 -3.53
CA THR A 38 5.30 -3.30 -3.54
C THR A 38 5.76 -2.53 -4.78
N GLY A 39 6.81 -1.74 -4.62
CA GLY A 39 7.53 -1.10 -5.73
C GLY A 39 8.82 -1.85 -6.03
N THR A 40 9.16 -2.01 -7.31
CA THR A 40 10.35 -2.74 -7.73
C THR A 40 11.07 -1.99 -8.83
N ALA A 41 12.25 -1.45 -8.52
CA ALA A 41 13.02 -0.71 -9.50
C ALA A 41 14.42 -1.30 -9.70
N ARG A 42 14.95 -1.06 -10.90
CA ARG A 42 16.27 -1.52 -11.31
C ARG A 42 17.18 -0.33 -11.59
N SER A 43 18.46 -0.45 -11.24
CA SER A 43 19.49 0.51 -11.59
C SER A 43 19.65 0.60 -13.11
N ARG A 44 20.13 1.74 -13.62
CA ARG A 44 20.19 2.03 -15.06
C ARG A 44 21.04 1.03 -15.85
N ASP A 45 22.12 0.56 -15.25
CA ASP A 45 23.03 -0.44 -15.81
C ASP A 45 22.59 -1.89 -15.55
N GLY A 46 21.51 -2.06 -14.79
CA GLY A 46 20.99 -3.36 -14.41
C GLY A 46 21.79 -4.10 -13.35
N ALA A 47 22.73 -3.46 -12.65
CA ALA A 47 23.52 -4.04 -11.56
C ALA A 47 22.68 -4.37 -10.32
N VAL A 48 21.66 -3.57 -10.00
CA VAL A 48 20.86 -3.72 -8.78
C VAL A 48 19.37 -3.70 -9.09
N THR A 49 18.61 -4.64 -8.53
CA THR A 49 17.15 -4.58 -8.46
C THR A 49 16.75 -4.51 -6.99
N VAL A 50 15.84 -3.60 -6.64
CA VAL A 50 15.36 -3.40 -5.28
C VAL A 50 13.85 -3.48 -5.26
N THR A 51 13.32 -4.21 -4.28
CA THR A 51 11.89 -4.23 -3.96
C THR A 51 11.66 -3.64 -2.58
N VAL A 52 10.68 -2.75 -2.48
CA VAL A 52 10.31 -2.08 -1.22
C VAL A 52 8.80 -2.12 -1.03
N GLU A 53 8.39 -2.05 0.24
CA GLU A 53 7.01 -1.73 0.60
C GLU A 53 6.77 -0.20 0.56
N PRO A 54 5.51 0.27 0.62
CA PRO A 54 5.18 1.70 0.46
C PRO A 54 5.75 2.59 1.58
N SER A 55 5.98 2.03 2.78
CA SER A 55 6.65 2.73 3.89
C SER A 55 8.12 3.07 3.58
N GLY A 56 8.70 2.38 2.59
CA GLY A 56 10.12 2.46 2.26
C GLY A 56 10.98 1.36 2.90
N ALA A 57 10.40 0.41 3.65
CA ALA A 57 11.17 -0.75 4.11
C ALA A 57 11.62 -1.61 2.92
N LEU A 58 12.89 -2.02 2.94
CA LEU A 58 13.44 -2.91 1.93
C LEU A 58 12.95 -4.34 2.16
N LEU A 59 12.38 -4.92 1.11
CA LEU A 59 11.91 -6.31 1.10
C LEU A 59 12.91 -7.24 0.41
N ASP A 60 13.53 -6.78 -0.69
CA ASP A 60 14.49 -7.57 -1.45
C ASP A 60 15.53 -6.69 -2.16
N VAL A 61 16.73 -7.24 -2.31
CA VAL A 61 17.83 -6.67 -3.10
C VAL A 61 18.52 -7.78 -3.88
N VAL A 62 18.52 -7.66 -5.20
CA VAL A 62 19.20 -8.58 -6.10
C VAL A 62 20.32 -7.86 -6.83
N PHE A 63 21.54 -8.37 -6.68
CA PHE A 63 22.70 -7.94 -7.45
C PHE A 63 22.90 -8.85 -8.65
N SER A 64 23.01 -8.26 -9.83
CA SER A 64 23.30 -9.01 -11.06
C SER A 64 24.82 -9.22 -11.23
N PRO A 65 25.28 -10.08 -12.14
CA PRO A 65 26.71 -10.24 -12.43
C PRO A 65 27.42 -8.93 -12.80
N VAL A 66 26.69 -7.96 -13.36
CA VAL A 66 27.22 -6.62 -13.67
C VAL A 66 27.72 -5.90 -12.42
N ALA A 67 27.10 -6.14 -11.26
CA ALA A 67 27.53 -5.56 -9.98
C ALA A 67 28.96 -5.95 -9.59
N SER A 68 29.45 -7.11 -10.05
CA SER A 68 30.83 -7.56 -9.78
C SER A 68 31.88 -6.80 -10.60
N SER A 69 31.45 -6.06 -11.62
CA SER A 69 32.34 -5.32 -12.53
C SER A 69 32.46 -3.82 -12.21
N ILE A 70 31.76 -3.34 -11.18
CA ILE A 70 31.76 -1.93 -10.77
C ILE A 70 32.32 -1.78 -9.35
N THR A 71 32.73 -0.56 -8.98
CA THR A 71 33.25 -0.28 -7.64
C THR A 71 32.15 -0.29 -6.59
N SER A 72 32.52 -0.52 -5.33
CA SER A 72 31.59 -0.54 -4.20
C SER A 72 30.87 0.80 -4.02
N GLU A 73 31.55 1.93 -4.26
CA GLU A 73 30.96 3.27 -4.18
C GLU A 73 29.86 3.43 -5.23
N ARG A 74 30.14 2.98 -6.46
CA ARG A 74 29.16 3.04 -7.55
C ARG A 74 27.99 2.10 -7.29
N LEU A 75 28.24 0.94 -6.70
CA LEU A 75 27.19 0.00 -6.32
C LEU A 75 26.27 0.60 -5.25
N ALA A 76 26.83 1.28 -4.25
CA ALA A 76 26.06 1.97 -3.22
C ALA A 76 25.18 3.09 -3.80
N GLU A 77 25.73 3.92 -4.69
CA GLU A 77 24.95 4.95 -5.40
C GLU A 77 23.77 4.34 -6.18
N GLN A 78 24.00 3.21 -6.85
CA GLN A 78 22.98 2.55 -7.65
C GLN A 78 21.91 1.85 -6.83
N LEU A 79 22.30 1.26 -5.69
CA LEU A 79 21.36 0.72 -4.71
C LEU A 79 20.44 1.83 -4.17
N LEU A 80 21.01 2.96 -3.75
CA LEU A 80 20.25 4.09 -3.24
C LEU A 80 19.31 4.67 -4.31
N GLY A 81 19.80 4.80 -5.55
CA GLY A 81 19.00 5.24 -6.68
C GLY A 81 17.84 4.29 -7.00
N ALA A 82 18.10 2.98 -7.03
CA ALA A 82 17.09 1.96 -7.24
C ALA A 82 16.06 1.92 -6.10
N ALA A 83 16.50 1.99 -4.84
CA ALA A 83 15.60 2.04 -3.68
C ALA A 83 14.69 3.28 -3.72
N ALA A 84 15.23 4.46 -4.07
CA ALA A 84 14.44 5.67 -4.21
C ALA A 84 13.41 5.57 -5.35
N ALA A 85 13.77 4.91 -6.46
CA ALA A 85 12.86 4.65 -7.57
C ALA A 85 11.76 3.65 -7.19
N ALA A 86 12.12 2.56 -6.53
CA ALA A 86 11.18 1.54 -6.04
C ALA A 86 10.17 2.17 -5.07
N ARG A 87 10.63 3.05 -4.16
CA ARG A 87 9.73 3.77 -3.25
C ARG A 87 8.72 4.66 -3.98
N ARG A 88 9.15 5.39 -5.03
CA ARG A 88 8.24 6.21 -5.84
C ARG A 88 7.19 5.35 -6.55
N GLU A 89 7.59 4.20 -7.07
CA GLU A 89 6.67 3.26 -7.69
C GLU A 89 5.68 2.66 -6.68
N ALA A 90 6.15 2.26 -5.50
CA ALA A 90 5.29 1.76 -4.42
C ALA A 90 4.25 2.81 -4.00
N ALA A 91 4.67 4.06 -3.84
CA ALA A 91 3.77 5.17 -3.50
C ALA A 91 2.73 5.42 -4.61
N ALA A 92 3.13 5.39 -5.88
CA ALA A 92 2.20 5.54 -7.00
C ALA A 92 1.14 4.42 -7.02
N LYS A 93 1.57 3.16 -6.85
CA LYS A 93 0.66 2.02 -6.77
C LYS A 93 -0.27 2.10 -5.55
N ALA A 94 0.21 2.62 -4.42
CA ALA A 94 -0.61 2.79 -3.21
C ALA A 94 -1.72 3.84 -3.44
N VAL A 95 -1.41 4.94 -4.14
CA VAL A 95 -2.40 5.94 -4.54
C VAL A 95 -3.45 5.33 -5.48
N GLU A 96 -3.02 4.61 -6.52
CA GLU A 96 -3.94 3.93 -7.45
C GLU A 96 -4.83 2.88 -6.76
N ALA A 97 -4.29 2.16 -5.78
CA ALA A 97 -5.05 1.20 -4.98
C ALA A 97 -6.11 1.89 -4.12
N ALA A 98 -5.75 3.00 -3.48
CA ALA A 98 -6.68 3.78 -2.68
C ALA A 98 -7.81 4.40 -3.54
N GLU A 99 -7.50 4.91 -4.73
CA GLU A 99 -8.51 5.45 -5.65
C GLU A 99 -9.55 4.40 -6.04
N ARG A 100 -9.12 3.16 -6.27
CA ARG A 100 -10.00 2.03 -6.61
C ARG A 100 -10.90 1.60 -5.44
N LEU A 101 -10.37 1.62 -4.22
CA LEU A 101 -11.09 1.16 -3.03
C LEU A 101 -12.08 2.19 -2.49
N PHE A 102 -11.70 3.48 -2.49
CA PHE A 102 -12.49 4.54 -1.85
C PHE A 102 -13.32 5.38 -2.82
N GLY A 103 -13.16 5.17 -4.14
CA GLY A 103 -14.00 5.82 -5.15
C GLY A 103 -14.00 7.34 -5.07
N GLY A 104 -12.89 7.98 -5.44
CA GLY A 104 -12.83 9.43 -5.72
C GLY A 104 -13.22 10.40 -4.59
N ASP A 105 -13.52 9.94 -3.38
CA ASP A 105 -13.93 10.82 -2.29
C ASP A 105 -12.70 11.47 -1.64
N SER A 106 -12.63 12.80 -1.74
CA SER A 106 -11.40 13.59 -1.65
C SER A 106 -10.76 13.63 -0.26
N ALA A 107 -11.54 13.45 0.80
CA ALA A 107 -11.05 13.60 2.18
C ALA A 107 -10.07 12.49 2.59
N THR A 108 -10.32 11.23 2.19
CA THR A 108 -9.43 10.11 2.49
C THR A 108 -8.16 10.15 1.62
N MET A 109 -8.30 10.60 0.37
CA MET A 109 -7.18 10.77 -0.55
C MET A 109 -6.22 11.88 -0.12
N ASP A 110 -6.73 12.96 0.48
CA ASP A 110 -5.90 14.06 0.99
C ASP A 110 -5.07 13.63 2.21
N VAL A 111 -5.63 12.81 3.10
CA VAL A 111 -4.91 12.26 4.26
C VAL A 111 -3.83 11.24 3.84
N LEU A 112 -4.14 10.38 2.88
CA LEU A 112 -3.18 9.44 2.32
C LEU A 112 -2.03 10.17 1.60
N ARG A 113 -2.36 11.20 0.80
CA ARG A 113 -1.36 12.03 0.11
C ARG A 113 -0.43 12.74 1.09
N ALA A 114 -0.98 13.35 2.14
CA ALA A 114 -0.19 14.02 3.18
C ALA A 114 0.80 13.06 3.87
N SER A 115 0.43 11.79 4.05
CA SER A 115 1.27 10.77 4.68
C SER A 115 2.38 10.25 3.75
N LEU A 116 2.16 10.29 2.42
CA LEU A 116 3.12 9.81 1.42
C LEU A 116 4.16 10.88 1.01
N THR A 117 3.84 12.17 1.11
CA THR A 117 4.81 13.25 0.80
C THR A 117 5.74 13.62 1.94
N GLY A 118 5.52 13.14 3.17
CA GLY A 118 6.22 13.62 4.37
C GLY A 118 5.86 15.09 4.68
N PRO A 119 5.98 15.54 5.94
CA PRO A 119 5.67 16.93 6.28
C PRO A 119 6.58 17.87 5.47
N ALA A 120 5.97 18.85 4.80
CA ALA A 120 6.72 19.97 4.25
C ALA A 120 7.47 20.64 5.41
N GLN A 121 8.79 20.51 5.39
CA GLN A 121 9.71 21.26 6.25
C GLN A 121 9.79 22.71 5.75
#